data_AF-A0A430AHY1-F1
#
_entry.id   AF-A0A430AHY1-F1
#
_cell.length_a   1.000
_cell.length_b   1.000
_cell.length_c   1.000
_cell.angle_alpha   90.00
_cell.angle_beta   90.00
_cell.angle_gamma   90.00
#
_symmetry.space_group_name_H-M   'P 1'
#
loop_
_entity.id
_entity.type
_entity.pdbx_description
1 polymer ?
#
loop_
_entity_poly.entity_id
_entity_poly.type
_entity_poly.pdbx_seq_one_letter_code
_entity_poly.pdbx_strand_id
1 'polypeptide(L)'
;HAPDFQHLPENLCFDEFKSVKHVTNKMSFIFCDAATRKIIDILPNRLQKTLRDYFSIYSLKARVAFMKKLFGTDYEKMKDYRKLKSYWRSMLKSATHLNYQDYSYQRLFKKPMPETEIVDYLLSLDPTLKAIY
;
A
#
# COMPACT_ATOMS: atom_id res chain seq x y z
N HIS A 1 9.06 30.14 -11.10
CA HIS A 1 8.67 29.99 -9.69
C HIS A 1 9.60 29.00 -9.03
N ALA A 2 10.21 29.34 -7.90
CA ALA A 2 11.01 28.40 -7.11
C ALA A 2 10.08 27.31 -6.52
N PRO A 3 10.55 26.05 -6.36
CA PRO A 3 9.73 25.02 -5.75
C PRO A 3 9.47 25.35 -4.28
N ASP A 4 8.22 25.21 -3.82
CA ASP A 4 7.88 25.33 -2.41
C ASP A 4 8.26 24.01 -1.69
N PHE A 5 9.35 24.06 -0.92
CA PHE A 5 9.81 22.94 -0.10
C PHE A 5 9.30 23.00 1.35
N GLN A 6 8.51 24.02 1.70
CA GLN A 6 7.92 24.12 3.03
C GLN A 6 6.69 23.20 3.16
N HIS A 7 5.99 22.96 2.05
CA HIS A 7 4.72 22.24 2.03
C HIS A 7 4.73 21.07 1.05
N LEU A 8 4.18 19.94 1.50
CA LEU A 8 3.73 18.84 0.65
C LEU A 8 2.21 18.90 0.55
N PRO A 9 1.60 18.51 -0.57
CA PRO A 9 0.16 18.42 -0.69
C PRO A 9 -0.45 17.59 0.43
N GLU A 10 -1.62 18.00 0.89
CA GLU A 10 -2.29 17.32 1.99
C GLU A 10 -2.52 15.86 1.62
N ASN A 11 -3.12 15.60 0.46
CA ASN A 11 -3.35 14.24 -0.02
C ASN A 11 -2.48 13.94 -1.24
N LEU A 12 -1.78 12.80 -1.18
CA LEU A 12 -0.89 12.35 -2.23
C LEU A 12 -1.38 11.02 -2.77
N CYS A 13 -1.43 10.92 -4.09
CA CYS A 13 -1.56 9.66 -4.80
C CYS A 13 -0.18 9.26 -5.32
N PHE A 14 0.13 7.97 -5.30
CA PHE A 14 1.39 7.45 -5.80
C PHE A 14 1.20 6.08 -6.43
N ASP A 15 2.07 5.77 -7.39
CA ASP A 15 2.07 4.49 -8.10
C ASP A 15 3.50 4.13 -8.53
N GLU A 16 3.67 2.91 -9.04
CA GLU A 16 4.91 2.42 -9.60
C GLU A 16 4.71 1.94 -11.04
N PHE A 17 5.58 2.39 -11.95
CA PHE A 17 5.52 1.98 -13.35
C PHE A 17 6.89 1.54 -13.87
N LYS A 18 6.89 0.68 -14.90
CA LYS A 18 8.11 0.31 -15.61
C LYS A 18 8.56 1.48 -16.47
N SER A 19 9.66 2.11 -16.10
CA SER A 19 10.29 3.14 -16.92
C SER A 19 11.04 2.50 -18.12
N VAL A 20 11.36 3.32 -19.13
CA VAL A 20 12.01 2.86 -20.36
C VAL A 20 13.34 2.14 -20.09
N LYS A 21 13.78 1.31 -21.04
CA LYS A 21 14.76 0.21 -20.92
C LYS A 21 16.13 0.50 -20.22
N HIS A 22 16.44 1.74 -19.84
CA HIS A 22 17.72 2.17 -19.29
C HIS A 22 17.71 2.61 -17.81
N VAL A 23 16.74 2.18 -16.99
CA VAL A 23 16.78 2.43 -15.54
C VAL A 23 17.26 1.19 -14.78
N THR A 24 18.32 1.36 -13.98
CA THR A 24 19.02 0.31 -13.21
C THR A 24 18.10 -0.51 -12.30
N ASN A 25 16.95 0.08 -11.91
CA ASN A 25 15.88 -0.58 -11.18
C ASN A 25 14.61 -0.50 -12.02
N LYS A 26 14.10 -1.64 -12.50
CA LYS A 26 12.97 -1.81 -13.45
C LYS A 26 11.67 -1.03 -13.18
N MET A 27 11.53 -0.32 -12.05
CA MET A 27 10.32 0.37 -11.62
C MET A 27 10.65 1.77 -11.11
N SER A 28 10.02 2.79 -11.67
CA SER A 28 10.05 4.17 -11.18
C SER A 28 8.87 4.43 -10.26
N PHE A 29 9.04 5.37 -9.32
CA PHE A 29 8.01 5.78 -8.38
C PHE A 29 7.45 7.13 -8.85
N ILE A 30 6.14 7.23 -9.01
CA ILE A 30 5.46 8.47 -9.39
C ILE A 30 4.52 8.89 -8.28
N PHE A 31 4.43 10.20 -8.04
CA PHE A 31 3.47 10.73 -7.09
C PHE A 31 2.90 12.07 -7.56
N CYS A 32 1.64 12.30 -7.22
CA CYS A 32 0.86 13.45 -7.59
C CYS A 32 0.03 13.95 -6.41
N ASP A 33 -0.35 15.22 -6.48
CA ASP A 33 -1.34 15.79 -5.60
C ASP A 33 -2.72 15.17 -5.91
N ALA A 34 -3.36 14.57 -4.90
CA ALA A 34 -4.64 13.90 -5.07
C ALA A 34 -5.79 14.88 -5.36
N ALA A 35 -5.71 16.12 -4.86
CA ALA A 35 -6.74 17.15 -5.06
C ALA A 35 -6.62 17.77 -6.45
N THR A 36 -5.40 18.16 -6.85
CA THR A 36 -5.18 18.84 -8.13
C THR A 36 -4.89 17.89 -9.29
N ARG A 37 -4.62 16.61 -9.00
CA ARG A 37 -4.18 15.58 -9.95
C ARG A 37 -2.88 15.93 -10.70
N LYS A 38 -2.11 16.90 -10.19
CA LYS A 38 -0.85 17.30 -10.80
C LYS A 38 0.28 16.41 -10.31
N ILE A 39 1.04 15.87 -11.27
CA ILE A 39 2.28 15.12 -10.97
C ILE A 39 3.26 16.07 -10.30
N ILE A 40 3.81 15.64 -9.17
CA ILE A 40 4.80 16.41 -8.43
C ILE A 40 6.19 16.01 -8.92
N ASP A 41 6.50 14.70 -8.90
CA ASP A 41 7.75 14.20 -9.44
C ASP A 41 7.70 12.69 -9.76
N ILE A 42 8.71 12.23 -10.49
CA ILE A 42 8.98 10.83 -10.82
C ILE A 42 10.39 10.48 -10.36
N LEU A 43 10.47 9.58 -9.38
CA LEU A 43 11.74 9.10 -8.84
C LEU A 43 12.21 7.86 -9.60
N PRO A 44 13.53 7.69 -9.77
CA PRO A 44 14.09 6.61 -10.58
C PRO A 44 13.78 5.22 -10.01
N ASN A 45 13.51 5.12 -8.70
CA ASN A 45 13.16 3.87 -8.02
C ASN A 45 12.40 4.13 -6.72
N ARG A 46 11.86 3.04 -6.13
CA ARG A 46 11.12 3.03 -4.86
C ARG A 46 11.99 2.75 -3.62
N LEU A 47 13.31 2.70 -3.76
CA LEU A 47 14.18 2.29 -2.65
C LEU A 47 14.03 3.30 -1.51
N GLN A 48 13.98 2.78 -0.28
CA GLN A 48 13.80 3.61 0.91
C GLN A 48 14.87 4.70 1.01
N LYS A 49 16.10 4.42 0.58
CA LYS A 49 17.19 5.40 0.50
C LYS A 49 16.85 6.54 -0.46
N THR A 50 16.46 6.23 -1.69
CA THR A 50 16.07 7.24 -2.70
C THR A 50 14.89 8.09 -2.24
N LEU A 51 13.86 7.48 -1.63
CA LEU A 51 12.74 8.22 -1.07
C LEU A 51 13.19 9.13 0.08
N ARG A 52 13.99 8.62 1.02
CA ARG A 52 14.51 9.42 2.15
C ARG A 52 15.35 10.60 1.67
N ASP A 53 16.25 10.36 0.73
CA ASP A 53 17.14 11.38 0.17
C ASP A 53 16.30 12.47 -0.53
N TYR A 54 15.34 12.09 -1.39
CA TYR A 54 14.46 13.04 -2.07
C TYR A 54 13.61 13.86 -1.09
N PHE A 55 12.89 13.20 -0.18
CA PHE A 55 11.99 13.92 0.73
C PHE A 55 12.73 14.70 1.82
N SER A 56 14.05 14.50 2.00
CA SER A 56 14.87 15.25 2.96
C SER A 56 14.92 16.75 2.69
N ILE A 57 14.67 17.17 1.44
CA ILE A 57 14.63 18.58 1.03
C ILE A 57 13.44 19.35 1.63
N TYR A 58 12.39 18.64 2.06
CA TYR A 58 11.22 19.26 2.67
C TYR A 58 11.43 19.53 4.18
N SER A 59 10.69 20.52 4.71
CA SER A 59 10.70 20.84 6.14
C SER A 59 10.41 19.60 7.01
N LEU A 60 10.98 19.53 8.23
CA LEU A 60 10.76 18.39 9.14
C LEU A 60 9.27 18.13 9.38
N LYS A 61 8.47 19.19 9.52
CA LYS A 61 7.01 19.11 9.70
C LYS A 61 6.34 18.44 8.51
N ALA A 62 6.66 18.87 7.28
CA ALA A 62 6.14 18.28 6.05
C ALA A 62 6.61 16.82 5.90
N ARG A 63 7.87 16.52 6.21
CA ARG A 63 8.43 15.16 6.18
C ARG A 63 7.73 14.21 7.14
N VAL A 64 7.47 14.63 8.38
CA VAL A 64 6.78 13.80 9.38
C VAL A 64 5.34 13.52 8.96
N ALA A 65 4.61 14.53 8.48
CA ALA A 65 3.27 14.35 7.95
C ALA A 65 3.25 13.37 6.78
N PHE A 66 4.21 13.50 5.86
CA PHE A 66 4.37 12.64 4.71
C PHE A 66 4.76 11.19 5.08
N MET A 67 5.74 11.01 5.97
CA MET A 67 6.17 9.68 6.42
C MET A 67 5.06 8.95 7.19
N LYS A 68 4.25 9.67 7.97
CA LYS A 68 3.04 9.11 8.61
C LYS A 68 2.04 8.58 7.58
N LYS A 69 1.95 9.22 6.40
CA LYS A 69 1.12 8.77 5.28
C LYS A 69 1.72 7.61 4.48
N LEU A 70 3.00 7.70 4.09
CA LEU A 70 3.68 6.65 3.31
C LEU A 70 3.83 5.33 4.08
N PHE A 71 4.18 5.42 5.35
CA PHE A 71 4.58 4.27 6.15
C PHE A 71 3.62 4.03 7.30
N GLY A 72 2.33 4.32 7.06
CA GLY A 72 1.20 4.17 7.99
C GLY A 72 1.66 3.67 9.34
N THR A 73 1.92 4.60 10.27
CA THR A 73 2.62 4.34 11.54
C THR A 73 2.01 3.21 12.38
N ASP A 74 0.82 2.75 12.00
CA ASP A 74 0.17 1.55 12.46
C ASP A 74 0.69 0.31 11.70
N TYR A 75 1.79 -0.25 12.22
CA TYR A 75 2.38 -1.49 11.75
C TYR A 75 1.36 -2.64 11.66
N GLU A 76 0.34 -2.66 12.53
CA GLU A 76 -0.71 -3.68 12.51
C GLU A 76 -1.64 -3.50 11.31
N LYS A 77 -2.09 -2.27 11.01
CA LYS A 77 -2.85 -1.99 9.76
C LYS A 77 -2.06 -2.35 8.50
N MET A 78 -0.74 -2.19 8.50
CA MET A 78 0.11 -2.62 7.39
C MET A 78 0.19 -4.15 7.25
N LYS A 79 0.15 -4.92 8.36
CA LYS A 79 0.01 -6.38 8.27
C LYS A 79 -1.34 -6.76 7.70
N ASP A 80 -2.40 -6.05 8.09
CA ASP A 80 -3.75 -6.34 7.65
C ASP A 80 -3.95 -6.02 6.17
N TYR A 81 -3.42 -4.89 5.70
CA TYR A 81 -3.35 -4.59 4.27
C TYR A 81 -2.59 -5.66 3.49
N ARG A 82 -1.46 -6.18 4.02
CA ARG A 82 -0.71 -7.26 3.35
C ARG A 82 -1.52 -8.56 3.29
N LYS A 83 -2.26 -8.90 4.35
CA LYS A 83 -3.17 -10.07 4.35
C LYS A 83 -4.28 -9.86 3.32
N LEU A 84 -4.97 -8.72 3.34
CA LEU A 84 -6.01 -8.36 2.37
C LEU A 84 -5.49 -8.46 0.93
N LYS A 85 -4.35 -7.84 0.64
CA LYS A 85 -3.73 -7.87 -0.69
C LYS A 85 -3.24 -9.26 -1.11
N SER A 86 -2.88 -10.14 -0.18
CA SER A 86 -2.43 -11.50 -0.51
C SER A 86 -3.61 -12.45 -0.75
N TYR A 87 -4.72 -12.26 -0.04
CA TYR A 87 -5.84 -13.20 0.01
C TYR A 87 -7.13 -12.66 -0.63
N TRP A 88 -7.13 -11.47 -1.24
CA TRP A 88 -8.31 -10.91 -1.91
C TRP A 88 -8.94 -11.85 -2.95
N ARG A 89 -8.14 -12.69 -3.62
CA ARG A 89 -8.63 -13.69 -4.57
C ARG A 89 -9.48 -14.75 -3.89
N SER A 90 -9.22 -15.08 -2.63
CA SER A 90 -10.03 -16.01 -1.84
C SER A 90 -11.44 -15.47 -1.60
N MET A 91 -11.61 -14.16 -1.46
CA MET A 91 -12.96 -13.53 -1.41
C MET A 91 -13.68 -13.64 -2.76
N LEU A 92 -12.95 -13.68 -3.88
CA LEU A 92 -13.57 -13.79 -5.21
C LEU A 92 -13.84 -15.24 -5.64
N LYS A 93 -13.45 -16.23 -4.84
CA LYS A 93 -13.87 -17.61 -5.07
C LYS A 93 -15.36 -17.72 -4.71
N SER A 94 -16.13 -18.38 -5.58
CA SER A 94 -17.55 -18.62 -5.32
C SER A 94 -17.71 -19.30 -3.95
N ALA A 95 -18.65 -18.81 -3.12
CA ALA A 95 -18.91 -19.33 -1.78
C ALA A 95 -19.16 -20.86 -1.74
N THR A 96 -19.53 -21.45 -2.87
CA THR A 96 -19.76 -22.88 -3.08
C THR A 96 -18.48 -23.73 -3.26
N HIS A 97 -17.30 -23.10 -3.34
CA HIS A 97 -15.99 -23.75 -3.52
C HIS A 97 -14.99 -23.40 -2.41
N LEU A 98 -15.48 -22.84 -1.30
CA LEU A 98 -14.69 -22.66 -0.09
C LEU A 98 -14.49 -24.03 0.56
N ASN A 99 -13.24 -24.46 0.64
CA ASN A 99 -12.90 -25.76 1.21
C ASN A 99 -12.93 -25.66 2.74
N TYR A 100 -14.04 -26.10 3.35
CA TYR A 100 -14.29 -26.04 4.79
C TYR A 100 -13.45 -27.02 5.62
N GLN A 101 -12.79 -27.99 4.97
CA GLN A 101 -12.12 -29.11 5.67
C GLN A 101 -10.58 -29.09 5.55
N ASP A 102 -10.02 -28.25 4.68
CA ASP A 102 -8.57 -28.21 4.45
C ASP A 102 -7.88 -27.11 5.28
N TYR A 103 -7.31 -27.53 6.41
CA TYR A 103 -6.41 -26.71 7.22
C TYR A 103 -5.06 -26.61 6.54
N SER A 104 -4.80 -25.47 5.89
CA SER A 104 -3.49 -25.17 5.29
C SER A 104 -2.73 -24.15 6.13
N TYR A 105 -1.41 -24.27 6.18
CA TYR A 105 -0.58 -23.33 6.92
C TYR A 105 -0.53 -21.98 6.23
N GLN A 106 -1.09 -20.96 6.87
CA GLN A 106 -1.15 -19.62 6.32
C GLN A 106 0.03 -18.78 6.80
N ARG A 107 1.03 -18.61 5.94
CA ARG A 107 2.29 -17.90 6.27
C ARG A 107 2.08 -16.52 6.89
N LEU A 108 1.09 -15.74 6.43
CA LEU A 108 0.82 -14.40 6.96
C LEU A 108 0.07 -14.40 8.29
N PHE A 109 -0.59 -15.51 8.64
CA PHE A 109 -1.28 -15.70 9.92
C PHE A 109 -0.46 -16.57 10.90
N LYS A 110 0.61 -17.20 10.43
CA LYS A 110 1.52 -18.08 11.19
C LYS A 110 0.82 -19.26 11.90
N LYS A 111 -0.36 -19.65 11.43
CA LYS A 111 -1.15 -20.77 11.96
C LYS A 111 -1.80 -21.55 10.82
N PRO A 112 -2.09 -22.86 11.03
CA PRO A 112 -3.00 -23.58 10.15
C PRO A 112 -4.42 -23.03 10.35
N MET A 113 -5.07 -22.63 9.26
CA MET A 113 -6.47 -22.18 9.29
C MET A 113 -7.13 -22.41 7.92
N PRO A 114 -8.44 -22.69 7.89
CA PRO A 114 -9.18 -22.88 6.66
C PRO A 114 -9.38 -21.54 5.93
N GLU A 115 -9.70 -21.62 4.63
CA GLU A 115 -9.90 -20.43 3.79
C GLU A 115 -11.08 -19.56 4.26
N THR A 116 -12.06 -20.15 4.95
CA THR A 116 -13.21 -19.45 5.55
C THR A 116 -12.80 -18.49 6.66
N GLU A 117 -11.96 -18.93 7.61
CA GLU A 117 -11.44 -18.04 8.67
C GLU A 117 -10.62 -16.89 8.09
N ILE A 118 -9.98 -17.07 6.93
CA ILE A 118 -9.26 -16.00 6.24
C ILE A 118 -10.27 -15.00 5.70
N VAL A 119 -11.33 -15.45 5.02
CA VAL A 119 -12.39 -14.57 4.49
C VAL A 119 -13.09 -13.81 5.61
N ASP A 120 -13.47 -14.48 6.71
CA ASP A 120 -14.09 -13.84 7.88
C ASP A 120 -13.19 -12.75 8.47
N TYR A 121 -11.88 -13.04 8.58
CA TYR A 121 -10.90 -12.04 9.00
C TYR A 121 -10.87 -10.85 8.05
N LEU A 122 -10.80 -11.08 6.73
CA LEU A 122 -10.73 -10.01 5.74
C LEU A 122 -12.00 -9.13 5.73
N LEU A 123 -13.18 -9.75 5.86
CA LEU A 123 -14.45 -9.03 5.97
C LEU A 123 -14.52 -8.22 7.27
N SER A 124 -13.86 -8.67 8.34
CA SER A 124 -13.78 -7.90 9.59
C SER A 124 -12.91 -6.64 9.50
N LEU A 125 -12.02 -6.54 8.51
CA LEU A 125 -11.09 -5.41 8.36
C LEU A 125 -11.75 -4.12 7.86
N ASP A 126 -12.87 -4.22 7.14
CA ASP A 126 -13.61 -3.07 6.62
C ASP A 126 -15.13 -3.31 6.71
N PRO A 127 -15.86 -2.55 7.54
CA PRO A 127 -17.32 -2.66 7.65
C PRO A 127 -18.05 -2.50 6.32
N THR A 128 -17.49 -1.72 5.40
CA THR A 128 -18.06 -1.50 4.06
C THR A 128 -17.95 -2.76 3.21
N LEU A 129 -16.78 -3.40 3.23
CA LEU A 129 -16.53 -4.66 2.53
C LEU A 129 -17.44 -5.79 3.06
N LYS A 130 -17.65 -5.85 4.38
CA LYS A 130 -18.58 -6.81 5.01
C LYS A 130 -20.03 -6.66 4.55
N ALA A 131 -20.47 -5.43 4.25
CA ALA A 131 -21.85 -5.16 3.85
C ALA A 131 -22.14 -5.51 2.38
N ILE A 132 -21.09 -5.64 1.56
CA ILE A 132 -21.19 -5.90 0.11
C ILE A 132 -21.09 -7.39 -0.21
N TYR A 133 -20.50 -8.18 0.69
CA TYR A 133 -20.27 -9.61 0.56
C TYR A 133 -21.45 -10.42 1.11
#